data_AF-A0A6N7HFN1-F1
#
_entry.id   AF-A0A6N7HFN1-F1
#
_cell.length_a   1.000
_cell.length_b   1.000
_cell.length_c   1.000
_cell.angle_alpha   90.00
_cell.angle_beta   90.00
_cell.angle_gamma   90.00
#
_symmetry.space_group_name_H-M   'P 1'
#
loop_
_entity.id
_entity.type
_entity.pdbx_description
1 polymer ?
#
loop_
_entity_poly.entity_id
_entity_poly.type
_entity_poly.pdbx_seq_one_letter_code
_entity_poly.pdbx_strand_id
1 'polypeptide(L)'
;MSGTETPAPVTVREVVADVARRAAAVPPTAGDEFAALLALLVLDPRNTDHVRAVVAVIVLDAVGDSWRETTANRWRPLLPTWIKPAVVGATVQRLRAAGLLVPTGKYVKCTDRAAGNAGKPQPVYRLNLAALTEPTSAGPGS
;
A
#
# COMPACT_ATOMS: atom_id res chain seq x y z
N MET A 1 -38.30 8.95 -17.18
CA MET A 1 -37.15 8.19 -17.71
C MET A 1 -35.91 8.67 -16.98
N SER A 2 -35.55 8.02 -15.88
CA SER A 2 -34.31 8.36 -15.15
C SER A 2 -33.16 7.67 -15.86
N GLY A 3 -32.31 8.45 -16.52
CA GLY A 3 -31.08 7.95 -17.13
C GLY A 3 -30.13 7.51 -16.02
N THR A 4 -29.80 6.21 -16.00
CA THR A 4 -28.67 5.69 -15.23
C THR A 4 -27.39 6.18 -15.88
N GLU A 5 -26.82 7.25 -15.33
CA GLU A 5 -25.47 7.70 -15.67
C GLU A 5 -24.51 6.56 -15.33
N THR A 6 -23.90 5.97 -16.36
CA THR A 6 -22.82 5.00 -16.17
C THR A 6 -21.61 5.79 -15.65
N PRO A 7 -21.09 5.49 -14.45
CA PRO A 7 -19.94 6.24 -13.94
C PRO A 7 -18.75 6.08 -14.88
N ALA A 8 -18.04 7.18 -15.15
CA ALA A 8 -16.87 7.19 -15.99
C ALA A 8 -15.80 6.19 -15.48
N PRO A 9 -15.00 5.57 -16.38
CA PRO A 9 -13.97 4.63 -15.97
C PRO A 9 -12.90 5.33 -15.12
N VAL A 10 -12.69 4.85 -13.90
CA VAL A 10 -11.64 5.34 -13.00
C VAL A 10 -10.28 4.95 -13.56
N THR A 11 -9.37 5.93 -13.67
CA THR A 11 -8.01 5.72 -14.17
C THR A 11 -7.11 5.12 -13.09
N VAL A 12 -6.07 4.37 -13.49
CA VAL A 12 -5.06 3.87 -12.53
C VAL A 12 -4.41 4.99 -11.74
N ARG A 13 -4.23 6.16 -12.36
CA ARG A 13 -3.68 7.36 -11.69
C ARG A 13 -4.56 7.82 -10.53
N GLU A 14 -5.88 7.83 -10.71
CA GLU A 14 -6.84 8.19 -9.66
C GLU A 14 -6.84 7.14 -8.55
N VAL A 15 -6.83 5.85 -8.89
CA VAL A 15 -6.71 4.77 -7.90
C VAL A 15 -5.44 4.93 -7.06
N VAL A 16 -4.29 5.21 -7.69
CA VAL A 16 -3.03 5.43 -6.99
C VAL A 16 -3.10 6.64 -6.05
N ALA A 17 -3.71 7.73 -6.50
CA ALA A 17 -3.91 8.91 -5.66
C ALA A 17 -4.80 8.59 -4.44
N ASP A 18 -5.89 7.84 -4.65
CA ASP A 18 -6.83 7.47 -3.58
C ASP A 18 -6.20 6.52 -2.57
N VAL A 19 -5.47 5.51 -3.04
CA VAL A 19 -4.70 4.60 -2.19
C VAL A 19 -3.66 5.35 -1.37
N ALA A 20 -2.92 6.28 -1.98
CA ALA A 20 -1.94 7.09 -1.25
C ALA A 20 -2.61 8.01 -0.20
N ARG A 21 -3.72 8.66 -0.55
CA ARG A 21 -4.50 9.49 0.39
C ARG A 21 -5.02 8.67 1.57
N ARG A 22 -5.58 7.49 1.32
CA ARG A 22 -6.08 6.58 2.36
C ARG A 22 -4.95 6.13 3.28
N ALA A 23 -3.80 5.76 2.72
CA ALA A 23 -2.62 5.39 3.49
C ALA A 23 -2.10 6.54 4.37
N ALA A 24 -2.23 7.80 3.94
CA ALA A 24 -1.86 8.96 4.74
C ALA A 24 -2.88 9.24 5.87
N ALA A 25 -4.18 9.01 5.63
CA ALA A 25 -5.25 9.39 6.55
C ALA A 25 -5.42 8.49 7.80
N VAL A 26 -4.86 7.28 7.81
CA VAL A 26 -5.03 6.34 8.95
C VAL A 26 -4.34 6.86 10.22
N PRO A 27 -4.98 6.90 11.40
CA PRO A 27 -4.24 7.20 12.63
C PRO A 27 -3.23 6.07 12.93
N PRO A 28 -2.01 6.37 13.39
CA PRO A 28 -1.13 5.32 13.91
C PRO A 28 -1.80 4.62 15.10
N THR A 29 -1.51 3.33 15.29
CA THR A 29 -2.04 2.56 16.41
C THR A 29 -1.61 3.20 17.73
N ALA A 30 -2.56 3.41 18.65
CA ALA A 30 -2.27 3.99 19.95
C ALA A 30 -1.25 3.15 20.72
N GLY A 31 -0.21 3.80 21.26
CA GLY A 31 0.88 3.14 21.98
C GLY A 31 1.95 2.48 21.11
N ASP A 32 1.85 2.54 19.78
CA ASP A 32 2.87 2.04 18.85
C ASP A 32 3.73 3.20 18.30
N GLU A 33 4.82 3.50 19.00
CA GLU A 33 5.78 4.56 18.64
C GLU A 33 6.39 4.33 17.25
N PHE A 34 6.60 3.06 16.87
CA PHE A 34 7.15 2.71 15.57
C PHE A 34 6.14 2.99 14.45
N ALA A 35 4.86 2.66 14.64
CA ALA A 35 3.81 3.03 13.71
C ALA A 35 3.65 4.55 13.58
N ALA A 36 3.81 5.30 14.67
CA ALA A 36 3.82 6.76 14.63
C ALA A 36 5.01 7.31 13.81
N LEU A 37 6.21 6.77 14.01
CA LEU A 37 7.40 7.16 13.22
C LEU A 37 7.22 6.86 11.72
N LEU A 38 6.69 5.70 11.36
CA LEU A 38 6.42 5.36 9.96
C LEU A 38 5.33 6.25 9.34
N ALA A 39 4.31 6.63 10.12
CA ALA A 39 3.31 7.59 9.68
C ALA A 39 3.95 8.95 9.35
N LEU A 40 4.89 9.44 10.17
CA LEU A 40 5.61 10.69 9.89
C LEU A 40 6.36 10.65 8.56
N LEU A 41 7.00 9.52 8.23
CA LEU A 41 7.70 9.36 6.94
C LEU A 41 6.76 9.46 5.73
N VAL A 42 5.52 8.97 5.86
CA VAL A 42 4.51 9.03 4.79
C VAL A 42 3.83 10.41 4.72
N LEU A 43 3.72 11.11 5.86
CA LEU A 43 3.10 12.43 5.95
C LEU A 43 4.05 13.58 5.60
N ASP A 44 5.38 13.39 5.68
CA ASP A 44 6.35 14.42 5.29
C ASP A 44 6.16 14.78 3.80
N PRO A 45 5.83 16.05 3.46
CA PRO A 45 5.62 16.48 2.07
C PRO A 45 6.82 16.19 1.16
N ARG A 46 8.04 16.16 1.70
CA ARG A 46 9.27 15.82 0.96
C ARG A 46 9.30 14.37 0.48
N ASN A 47 8.44 13.52 1.04
CA ASN A 47 8.31 12.12 0.67
C ASN A 47 7.14 11.83 -0.28
N THR A 48 6.35 12.84 -0.66
CA THR A 48 5.13 12.67 -1.49
C THR A 48 5.38 11.85 -2.75
N ASP A 49 6.40 12.19 -3.53
CA ASP A 49 6.68 11.51 -4.80
C ASP A 49 7.21 10.09 -4.58
N HIS A 50 7.97 9.87 -3.50
CA HIS A 50 8.41 8.54 -3.11
C HIS A 50 7.21 7.65 -2.74
N VAL A 51 6.28 8.15 -1.92
CA VAL A 51 5.06 7.44 -1.52
C VAL A 51 4.22 7.11 -2.76
N ARG A 52 3.97 8.09 -3.64
CA ARG A 52 3.19 7.89 -4.87
C ARG A 52 3.80 6.82 -5.77
N ALA A 53 5.12 6.85 -5.97
CA ALA A 53 5.79 5.85 -6.80
C ALA A 53 5.72 4.44 -6.18
N VAL A 54 5.90 4.30 -4.86
CA VAL A 54 5.75 3.00 -4.18
C VAL A 54 4.32 2.48 -4.32
N VAL A 55 3.32 3.33 -4.08
CA VAL A 55 1.91 2.96 -4.25
C VAL A 55 1.61 2.57 -5.70
N ALA A 56 2.09 3.34 -6.67
CA ALA A 56 1.88 3.07 -8.09
C ALA A 56 2.39 1.69 -8.48
N VAL A 57 3.63 1.36 -8.10
CA VAL A 57 4.24 0.07 -8.43
C VAL A 57 3.49 -1.09 -7.78
N ILE A 58 3.10 -0.97 -6.50
CA ILE A 58 2.34 -2.00 -5.79
C ILE A 58 0.96 -2.21 -6.43
N VAL A 59 0.25 -1.12 -6.72
CA VAL A 59 -1.10 -1.17 -7.33
C VAL A 59 -1.02 -1.77 -8.72
N LEU A 60 -0.06 -1.34 -9.55
CA LEU A 60 0.12 -1.86 -10.91
C LEU A 60 0.46 -3.36 -10.91
N ASP A 61 1.39 -3.80 -10.06
CA ASP A 61 1.74 -5.21 -9.94
C ASP A 61 0.54 -6.07 -9.50
N ALA A 62 -0.19 -5.62 -8.48
CA ALA A 62 -1.36 -6.34 -7.99
C ALA A 62 -2.51 -6.36 -9.01
N VAL A 63 -2.80 -5.24 -9.70
CA VAL A 63 -3.87 -5.19 -10.70
C VAL A 63 -3.56 -6.06 -11.93
N GLY A 64 -2.28 -6.25 -12.26
CA GLY A 64 -1.86 -7.20 -13.29
C GLY A 64 -2.00 -8.68 -12.91
N ASP A 65 -2.30 -8.98 -11.64
CA ASP A 65 -2.48 -10.35 -11.13
C ASP A 65 -3.97 -10.72 -11.03
N SER A 66 -4.35 -11.90 -11.54
CA SER A 66 -5.75 -12.35 -11.54
C SER A 66 -6.40 -12.45 -10.15
N TRP A 67 -5.59 -12.62 -9.10
CA TRP A 67 -6.04 -12.70 -7.71
C TRP A 67 -5.86 -11.40 -6.95
N ARG A 68 -5.37 -10.34 -7.63
CA ARG A 68 -4.95 -9.08 -7.03
C ARG A 68 -3.86 -9.27 -5.97
N GLU A 69 -3.05 -10.31 -6.12
CA GLU A 69 -1.98 -10.63 -5.18
C GLU A 69 -0.65 -9.98 -5.58
N THR A 70 0.14 -9.60 -4.57
CA THR A 70 1.44 -8.97 -4.75
C THR A 70 2.41 -9.40 -3.66
N THR A 71 3.72 -9.28 -3.94
CA THR A 71 4.79 -9.59 -2.98
C THR A 71 5.96 -8.65 -3.18
N ALA A 72 6.79 -8.45 -2.16
CA ALA A 72 7.97 -7.60 -2.30
C ALA A 72 8.98 -8.09 -3.35
N ASN A 73 8.98 -9.39 -3.69
CA ASN A 73 9.80 -9.91 -4.78
C ASN A 73 9.34 -9.37 -6.15
N ARG A 74 8.05 -9.06 -6.29
CA ARG A 74 7.45 -8.59 -7.54
C ARG A 74 7.59 -7.08 -7.70
N TRP A 75 7.24 -6.31 -6.66
CA TRP A 75 7.25 -4.85 -6.77
C TRP A 75 8.61 -4.20 -6.49
N ARG A 76 9.51 -4.77 -5.67
CA ARG A 76 10.81 -4.13 -5.38
C ARG A 76 11.67 -3.93 -6.62
N PRO A 77 11.81 -4.90 -7.55
CA PRO A 77 12.58 -4.70 -8.78
C PRO A 77 12.03 -3.61 -9.70
N LEU A 78 10.76 -3.25 -9.54
CA LEU A 78 10.06 -2.25 -10.34
C LEU A 78 10.15 -0.84 -9.73
N LEU A 79 10.69 -0.70 -8.52
CA LEU A 79 10.84 0.61 -7.87
C LEU A 79 11.94 1.43 -8.58
N PRO A 80 11.69 2.73 -8.85
CA PRO A 80 12.73 3.62 -9.32
C PRO A 80 13.89 3.72 -8.32
N THR A 81 15.12 3.86 -8.82
CA THR A 81 16.34 3.90 -7.99
C THR A 81 16.45 5.11 -7.07
N TRP A 82 15.69 6.18 -7.37
CA TRP A 82 15.62 7.38 -6.52
C TRP A 82 14.72 7.21 -5.29
N ILE A 83 14.04 6.07 -5.14
CA ILE A 83 13.17 5.81 -3.98
C ILE A 83 13.98 5.54 -2.72
N LYS A 84 13.72 6.28 -1.65
CA LYS A 84 14.32 6.05 -0.34
C LYS A 84 13.82 4.72 0.26
N PRO A 85 14.71 3.78 0.63
CA PRO A 85 14.29 2.49 1.20
C PRO A 85 13.40 2.59 2.43
N ALA A 86 13.65 3.57 3.32
CA ALA A 86 12.84 3.78 4.52
C ALA A 86 11.36 4.11 4.19
N VAL A 87 11.11 4.86 3.12
CA VAL A 87 9.76 5.24 2.69
C VAL A 87 9.00 4.03 2.15
N VAL A 88 9.69 3.05 1.56
CA VAL A 88 9.08 1.81 1.07
C VAL A 88 8.43 1.04 2.21
N GLY A 89 9.20 0.77 3.28
CA GLY A 89 8.72 0.05 4.45
C GLY A 89 7.57 0.77 5.14
N ALA A 90 7.72 2.09 5.33
CA ALA A 90 6.68 2.95 5.89
C ALA A 90 5.39 2.90 5.06
N THR A 91 5.48 3.04 3.74
CA THR A 91 4.33 3.01 2.84
C THR A 91 3.61 1.66 2.91
N VAL A 92 4.34 0.54 2.87
CA VAL A 92 3.73 -0.81 2.98
C VAL A 92 3.02 -0.99 4.32
N GLN A 93 3.62 -0.55 5.44
CA GLN A 93 2.98 -0.63 6.75
C GLN A 93 1.67 0.18 6.77
N ARG A 94 1.68 1.38 6.19
CA ARG A 94 0.53 2.26 6.13
C ARG A 94 -0.60 1.71 5.26
N LEU A 95 -0.26 1.10 4.12
CA LEU A 95 -1.23 0.38 3.29
C LEU A 95 -1.87 -0.80 4.03
N ARG A 96 -1.11 -1.52 4.86
CA ARG A 96 -1.66 -2.58 5.71
C ARG A 96 -2.59 -2.04 6.79
N ALA A 97 -2.17 -0.98 7.49
CA ALA A 97 -2.97 -0.32 8.51
C ALA A 97 -4.28 0.25 7.93
N ALA A 98 -4.25 0.70 6.67
CA ALA A 98 -5.42 1.15 5.92
C ALA A 98 -6.32 0.03 5.39
N GLY A 99 -5.99 -1.24 5.61
CA GLY A 99 -6.73 -2.37 5.04
C GLY A 99 -6.62 -2.50 3.52
N LEU A 100 -5.69 -1.76 2.89
CA LEU A 100 -5.47 -1.76 1.44
C LEU A 100 -4.56 -2.90 0.99
N LEU A 101 -3.57 -3.26 1.81
CA LEU A 101 -2.79 -4.48 1.65
C LEU A 101 -3.14 -5.48 2.75
N VAL A 102 -3.86 -6.53 2.39
CA VAL A 102 -4.34 -7.55 3.33
C VAL A 102 -3.45 -8.79 3.22
N PRO A 103 -2.80 -9.26 4.30
CA PRO A 103 -2.05 -10.52 4.28
C PRO A 103 -2.97 -11.69 3.89
N THR A 104 -2.53 -12.55 2.98
CA THR A 104 -3.34 -13.71 2.54
C THR A 104 -3.12 -14.96 3.38
N GLY A 105 -2.15 -14.92 4.31
CA GLY A 105 -1.66 -16.10 5.03
C GLY A 105 -0.65 -16.94 4.23
N LYS A 106 -0.49 -16.68 2.93
CA LYS A 106 0.54 -17.32 2.10
C LYS A 106 1.88 -16.61 2.26
N TYR A 107 2.96 -17.39 2.12
CA TYR A 107 4.33 -16.90 2.14
C TYR A 107 5.10 -17.41 0.94
N VAL A 108 6.01 -16.57 0.43
CA VAL A 108 6.99 -16.93 -0.61
C VAL A 108 8.40 -16.76 -0.05
N LYS A 109 9.37 -17.47 -0.63
CA LYS A 109 10.78 -17.25 -0.28
C LYS A 109 11.24 -15.91 -0.84
N CYS A 110 11.83 -15.07 0.00
CA CYS A 110 12.43 -13.81 -0.44
C CYS A 110 13.59 -14.09 -1.40
N THR A 111 13.66 -13.34 -2.51
CA THR A 111 14.71 -13.48 -3.54
C THR A 111 15.84 -12.47 -3.38
N ASP A 112 15.75 -11.57 -2.40
CA ASP A 112 16.70 -10.49 -2.15
C ASP A 112 18.01 -11.03 -1.55
N ARG A 113 19.00 -11.23 -2.43
CA ARG A 113 20.35 -11.66 -2.05
C ARG A 113 21.21 -10.52 -1.51
N ALA A 114 20.93 -9.27 -1.92
CA ALA A 114 21.75 -8.12 -1.57
C ALA A 114 21.58 -7.72 -0.10
N ALA A 115 20.36 -7.79 0.42
CA ALA A 115 20.07 -7.44 1.82
C ALA A 115 20.16 -8.65 2.79
N GLY A 116 20.72 -9.78 2.36
CA GLY A 116 20.82 -10.99 3.20
C GLY A 116 19.47 -11.57 3.62
N ASN A 117 18.41 -11.28 2.86
CA ASN A 117 17.05 -11.74 3.16
C ASN A 117 16.66 -12.97 2.34
N ALA A 118 17.52 -13.41 1.42
CA ALA A 118 17.29 -14.57 0.58
C ALA A 118 16.86 -15.79 1.39
N GLY A 119 15.75 -16.41 0.97
CA GLY A 119 15.19 -17.60 1.62
C GLY A 119 14.29 -17.32 2.83
N LYS A 120 14.30 -16.11 3.41
CA LYS A 120 13.39 -15.75 4.51
C LYS A 120 11.94 -15.73 4.02
N PRO A 121 10.96 -16.11 4.87
CA PRO A 121 9.55 -16.05 4.50
C PRO A 121 9.12 -14.59 4.30
N GLN A 122 8.46 -14.35 3.18
CA GLN A 122 7.89 -13.05 2.83
C GLN A 122 6.39 -13.19 2.58
N PRO A 123 5.55 -12.36 3.21
CA PRO A 123 4.11 -12.46 3.07
C PRO A 123 3.66 -12.13 1.64
N VAL A 124 2.61 -12.81 1.21
CA VAL A 124 1.80 -12.42 0.05
C VAL A 124 0.65 -11.54 0.55
N TYR A 125 0.44 -10.43 -0.15
CA TYR A 125 -0.66 -9.51 0.13
C TYR A 125 -1.67 -9.53 -0.99
N ARG A 126 -2.94 -9.34 -0.65
CA ARG A 126 -4.00 -9.05 -1.61
C ARG A 126 -4.34 -7.56 -1.54
N LEU A 127 -4.43 -6.91 -2.70
CA LEU A 127 -4.89 -5.53 -2.81
C LEU A 127 -6.42 -5.49 -2.63
N ASN A 128 -6.88 -4.72 -1.64
CA ASN A 128 -8.29 -4.53 -1.35
C ASN A 128 -8.72 -3.10 -1.72
N LEU A 129 -9.25 -2.92 -2.92
CA LEU A 129 -9.75 -1.60 -3.37
C LEU A 129 -11.12 -1.25 -2.80
N ALA A 130 -11.88 -2.21 -2.26
CA ALA A 130 -13.16 -1.91 -1.60
C ALA A 130 -12.98 -1.03 -0.35
N ALA A 131 -11.81 -1.09 0.30
CA ALA A 131 -11.44 -0.23 1.42
C ALA A 131 -11.31 1.27 1.05
N LEU A 132 -11.34 1.62 -0.25
CA LEU A 132 -11.42 3.01 -0.71
C LEU A 132 -12.86 3.56 -0.67
N THR A 133 -13.86 2.68 -0.79
CA THR A 133 -15.28 3.05 -0.84
C THR A 133 -15.92 3.11 0.54
N GLU A 134 -15.33 2.44 1.53
CA GLU A 134 -15.82 2.46 2.91
C GLU A 134 -15.49 3.79 3.60
N PRO A 135 -16.49 4.51 4.15
CA PRO A 135 -16.23 5.68 4.97
C PRO A 135 -15.39 5.25 6.18
N THR A 136 -14.35 6.02 6.49
CA THR A 136 -13.55 5.82 7.71
C THR A 136 -14.48 5.94 8.90
N SER A 137 -14.91 4.81 9.48
CA SER A 137 -15.54 4.80 10.79
C SER A 137 -14.47 5.14 11.82
N ALA A 138 -14.26 6.44 12.03
CA ALA A 138 -13.56 6.94 13.19
C ALA A 138 -14.58 7.03 14.33
N GLY A 139 -14.49 6.11 15.29
CA GLY A 139 -15.22 6.15 16.55
C GLY A 139 -14.69 5.09 17.52
N PRO A 140 -14.26 5.46 18.72
CA PRO A 140 -13.75 4.51 19.71
C PRO A 140 -14.92 3.79 20.40
N GLY A 141 -14.90 2.46 20.40
CA GLY A 141 -15.55 1.62 21.41
C GLY A 141 -14.45 0.72 21.99
N SER A 142 -14.28 0.54 23.29
CA SER A 142 -15.16 0.78 24.44
C SER A 142 -14.33 1.23 25.64
#